data_AF-A0A7Y5SX19-F1
#
_entry.id   AF-A0A7Y5SX19-F1
#
_cell.length_a   1.000
_cell.length_b   1.000
_cell.length_c   1.000
_cell.angle_alpha   90.00
_cell.angle_beta   90.00
_cell.angle_gamma   90.00
#
_symmetry.space_group_name_H-M   'P 1'
#
loop_
_entity.id
_entity.type
_entity.pdbx_description
1 polymer ?
#
loop_
_entity_poly.entity_id
_entity_poly.type
_entity_poly.pdbx_seq_one_letter_code
_entity_poly.pdbx_strand_id
1 'polypeptide(L)'
;MHRSHLALFEGVRVAWLAGACALALGASCAPSSTGGSPSVITPTAPEAPAKVDSAPAPLSIQREGWKFEDRDGLLLTTPGYRIYTTLGESSLVAKRMPRFMETALTHYTSAITPLPLPTSRLETYVMANRPEWTRITQRVMGNEAEVYLRIQRGGFSSDGRAVLYDIGPRDTLAIAAHEGWHQYTQRAFRQPLPIWLEEGLACYMEGFRWESRDLVNAKFLPWSNEERYDTLRRLDRYSRIRPLDELLNTSPQELMERGQDAALGYYAQVWALVHFLNEGNDGAYAQGLQRMLTDAQAGRMSATLTQALGGRASSAAMSRRRGDMLLRAYLGKDAAALNPDYNAFITHIVRIGAKQQIVQGISPVEPRSP
;
A
#
# COMPACT_ATOMS: atom_id res chain seq x y z
N MET A 1 44.14 -28.18 -38.46
CA MET A 1 43.67 -29.09 -37.38
C MET A 1 43.20 -28.21 -36.23
N HIS A 2 41.88 -27.94 -36.16
CA HIS A 2 40.97 -28.39 -35.08
C HIS A 2 41.24 -27.70 -33.73
N ARG A 3 40.28 -27.07 -33.03
CA ARG A 3 38.85 -26.84 -33.23
C ARG A 3 38.43 -25.78 -32.18
N SER A 4 37.50 -24.93 -32.57
CA SER A 4 36.78 -23.98 -31.72
C SER A 4 35.91 -24.70 -30.68
N HIS A 5 35.74 -24.10 -29.49
CA HIS A 5 34.59 -24.36 -28.61
C HIS A 5 33.91 -23.03 -28.28
N LEU A 6 32.83 -22.73 -29.02
CA LEU A 6 31.71 -21.95 -28.53
C LEU A 6 30.95 -22.82 -27.52
N ALA A 7 30.61 -22.26 -26.37
CA ALA A 7 29.55 -22.76 -25.52
C ALA A 7 28.42 -21.73 -25.51
N LEU A 8 27.29 -22.15 -26.10
CA LEU A 8 25.99 -21.52 -26.02
C LEU A 8 25.54 -21.45 -24.56
N PHE A 9 25.11 -20.28 -24.10
CA PHE A 9 24.21 -20.20 -22.95
C PHE A 9 22.80 -19.94 -23.48
N GLU A 10 21.99 -20.98 -23.42
CA GLU A 10 20.55 -20.96 -23.68
C GLU A 10 19.84 -20.06 -22.68
N GLY A 11 18.87 -19.30 -23.18
CA GLY A 11 18.04 -18.39 -22.41
C GLY A 11 17.12 -19.12 -21.45
N VAL A 12 17.22 -18.77 -20.17
CA VAL A 12 16.23 -19.13 -19.15
C VAL A 12 15.00 -18.22 -19.35
N ARG A 13 13.92 -18.80 -19.88
CA ARG A 13 12.60 -18.18 -19.89
C ARG A 13 12.04 -18.20 -18.46
N VAL A 14 11.98 -17.04 -17.81
CA VAL A 14 11.26 -16.87 -16.54
C VAL A 14 9.76 -16.90 -16.84
N ALA A 15 9.07 -17.90 -16.30
CA ALA A 15 7.64 -18.10 -16.45
C ALA A 15 6.88 -17.08 -15.59
N TRP A 16 5.97 -16.34 -16.23
CA TRP A 16 4.97 -15.52 -15.57
C TRP A 16 3.90 -16.42 -14.97
N LEU A 17 3.78 -16.48 -13.65
CA LEU A 17 2.64 -17.12 -12.99
C LEU A 17 1.50 -16.12 -12.84
N ALA A 18 0.66 -16.08 -13.87
CA ALA A 18 -0.71 -15.63 -13.77
C ALA A 18 -1.51 -16.69 -12.98
N GLY A 19 -2.07 -16.31 -11.83
CA GLY A 19 -3.00 -17.14 -11.09
C GLY A 19 -4.25 -17.43 -11.91
N ALA A 20 -4.47 -18.70 -12.22
CA ALA A 20 -5.63 -19.21 -12.95
C ALA A 20 -6.85 -19.30 -12.01
N CYS A 21 -7.96 -18.63 -12.36
CA CYS A 21 -9.27 -18.92 -11.80
C CYS A 21 -9.98 -19.94 -12.70
N ALA A 22 -10.24 -21.12 -12.16
CA ALA A 22 -11.10 -22.12 -12.77
C ALA A 22 -12.58 -21.72 -12.61
N LEU A 23 -13.28 -21.66 -13.75
CA LEU A 23 -14.73 -21.55 -13.85
C LEU A 23 -15.39 -22.88 -13.47
N ALA A 24 -16.33 -22.86 -12.53
CA ALA A 24 -17.31 -23.93 -12.35
C ALA A 24 -18.71 -23.37 -12.63
N LEU A 25 -19.29 -23.83 -13.74
CA LEU A 25 -20.69 -23.67 -14.10
C LEU A 25 -21.53 -24.57 -13.19
N GLY A 26 -22.53 -23.99 -12.53
CA GLY A 26 -23.58 -24.71 -11.83
C GLY A 26 -24.91 -24.03 -12.12
N ALA A 27 -25.66 -24.56 -13.08
CA ALA A 27 -27.05 -24.24 -13.30
C ALA A 27 -27.89 -24.77 -12.13
N SER A 28 -28.80 -23.97 -11.59
CA SER A 28 -30.00 -24.54 -10.98
C SER A 28 -31.18 -23.56 -11.01
N CYS A 29 -32.35 -24.15 -11.23
CA CYS A 29 -33.57 -23.54 -11.69
C CYS A 29 -34.31 -22.74 -10.62
N ALA A 30 -35.06 -21.74 -11.10
CA ALA A 30 -36.11 -21.05 -10.35
C ALA A 30 -37.25 -22.00 -9.95
N PRO A 31 -38.05 -21.59 -8.96
CA PRO A 31 -39.47 -21.44 -9.26
C PRO A 31 -40.09 -20.13 -8.78
N SER A 32 -41.24 -19.87 -9.38
CA SER A 32 -41.99 -18.63 -9.45
C SER A 32 -42.85 -18.30 -8.21
N SER A 33 -43.10 -17.00 -8.10
CA SER A 33 -44.04 -16.22 -7.29
C SER A 33 -45.42 -16.78 -6.93
N THR A 34 -45.88 -16.39 -5.73
CA THR A 34 -47.19 -15.79 -5.40
C THR A 34 -46.93 -14.87 -4.18
N GLY A 35 -47.50 -13.68 -3.93
CA GLY A 35 -48.74 -13.01 -4.33
C GLY A 35 -49.30 -12.39 -3.03
N GLY A 36 -49.16 -11.08 -2.82
CA GLY A 36 -49.65 -10.38 -1.61
C GLY A 36 -49.64 -8.86 -1.76
N SER A 37 -50.84 -8.26 -1.72
CA SER A 37 -51.20 -6.87 -2.01
C SER A 37 -50.59 -5.80 -1.07
N PRO A 38 -50.56 -4.52 -1.49
CA PRO A 38 -49.83 -3.46 -0.80
C PRO A 38 -50.66 -2.80 0.31
N SER A 39 -50.07 -2.58 1.48
CA SER A 39 -50.59 -1.67 2.49
C SER A 39 -49.83 -0.35 2.45
N VAL A 40 -50.58 0.73 2.28
CA VAL A 40 -50.16 2.13 2.34
C VAL A 40 -49.75 2.46 3.78
N ILE A 41 -48.50 2.85 3.99
CA ILE A 41 -48.00 3.41 5.25
C ILE A 41 -47.53 4.85 4.97
N THR A 42 -48.16 5.79 5.66
CA THR A 42 -47.87 7.22 5.65
C THR A 42 -46.45 7.49 6.19
N PRO A 43 -45.62 8.33 5.53
CA PRO A 43 -44.27 8.58 6.00
C PRO A 43 -44.29 9.54 7.20
N THR A 44 -43.84 9.03 8.35
CA THR A 44 -43.50 9.84 9.53
C THR A 44 -42.06 10.32 9.36
N ALA A 45 -41.81 11.62 9.57
CA ALA A 45 -40.49 12.23 9.41
C ALA A 45 -39.45 11.56 10.35
N PRO A 46 -38.24 11.22 9.87
CA PRO A 46 -37.22 10.62 10.72
C PRO A 46 -36.65 11.67 11.68
N GLU A 47 -36.84 11.40 12.98
CA GLU A 47 -36.20 12.08 14.10
C GLU A 47 -34.68 11.90 14.00
N ALA A 48 -33.93 13.00 14.09
CA ALA A 48 -32.47 12.98 13.96
C ALA A 48 -31.85 12.19 15.13
N PRO A 49 -30.96 11.20 14.89
CA PRO A 49 -30.35 10.44 15.97
C PRO A 49 -29.40 11.33 16.77
N ALA A 50 -29.63 11.39 18.08
CA ALA A 50 -28.75 12.02 19.04
C ALA A 50 -27.33 11.44 18.96
N LYS A 51 -26.32 12.31 18.85
CA LYS A 51 -24.91 11.93 18.93
C LYS A 51 -24.61 11.42 20.34
N VAL A 52 -24.36 10.13 20.46
CA VAL A 52 -23.76 9.53 21.66
C VAL A 52 -22.24 9.64 21.50
N ASP A 53 -21.63 10.60 22.20
CA ASP A 53 -20.18 10.68 22.40
C ASP A 53 -19.75 9.57 23.38
N SER A 54 -19.62 8.34 22.89
CA SER A 54 -18.94 7.28 23.63
C SER A 54 -17.47 7.26 23.25
N ALA A 55 -16.59 7.48 24.24
CA ALA A 55 -15.15 7.29 24.07
C ALA A 55 -14.89 5.86 23.56
N PRO A 56 -13.97 5.65 22.59
CA PRO A 56 -13.73 4.33 22.03
C PRO A 56 -13.24 3.37 23.12
N ALA A 57 -13.79 2.16 23.11
CA ALA A 57 -13.40 1.11 24.05
C ALA A 57 -11.88 0.84 23.96
N PRO A 58 -11.21 0.56 25.09
CA PRO A 58 -9.77 0.30 25.09
C PRO A 58 -9.43 -0.91 24.22
N LEU A 59 -8.39 -0.78 23.40
CA LEU A 59 -7.90 -1.85 22.54
C LEU A 59 -7.51 -3.09 23.36
N SER A 60 -8.19 -4.20 23.12
CA SER A 60 -7.85 -5.50 23.70
C SER A 60 -6.65 -6.12 22.97
N ILE A 61 -5.59 -6.44 23.71
CA ILE A 61 -4.37 -7.07 23.20
C ILE A 61 -4.14 -8.36 23.99
N GLN A 62 -4.36 -9.50 23.35
CA GLN A 62 -4.02 -10.81 23.91
C GLN A 62 -2.55 -11.11 23.62
N ARG A 63 -1.87 -11.73 24.59
CA ARG A 63 -0.45 -12.07 24.50
C ARG A 63 -0.28 -13.53 24.87
N GLU A 64 0.32 -14.29 23.96
CA GLU A 64 0.61 -15.70 24.13
C GLU A 64 2.09 -15.95 23.87
N GLY A 65 2.67 -16.93 24.56
CA GLY A 65 4.01 -17.41 24.24
C GLY A 65 4.03 -18.03 22.85
N TRP A 66 4.97 -17.62 22.03
CA TRP A 66 5.21 -18.19 20.71
C TRP A 66 6.66 -18.67 20.65
N LYS A 67 6.93 -19.72 19.87
CA LYS A 67 8.30 -20.15 19.59
C LYS A 67 8.54 -20.17 18.10
N PHE A 68 9.67 -19.62 17.69
CA PHE A 68 10.19 -19.78 16.35
C PHE A 68 11.51 -20.53 16.43
N GLU A 69 11.46 -21.82 16.10
CA GLU A 69 12.60 -22.74 16.27
C GLU A 69 13.03 -22.80 17.74
N ASP A 70 14.28 -22.46 18.05
CA ASP A 70 14.84 -22.41 19.40
C ASP A 70 14.64 -21.05 20.09
N ARG A 71 14.00 -20.08 19.42
CA ARG A 71 13.76 -18.74 19.94
C ARG A 71 12.40 -18.62 20.60
N ASP A 72 12.39 -18.09 21.82
CA ASP A 72 11.17 -17.62 22.47
C ASP A 72 10.70 -16.30 21.83
N GLY A 73 9.39 -16.14 21.78
CA GLY A 73 8.72 -15.01 21.17
C GLY A 73 7.30 -14.84 21.70
N LEU A 74 6.57 -13.93 21.06
CA LEU A 74 5.22 -13.53 21.42
C LEU A 74 4.31 -13.65 20.21
N LEU A 75 3.10 -14.14 20.44
CA LEU A 75 1.95 -13.92 19.59
C LEU A 75 1.11 -12.82 20.23
N LEU A 76 0.99 -11.69 19.54
CA LEU A 76 0.16 -10.55 19.95
C LEU A 76 -1.10 -10.55 19.07
N THR A 77 -2.27 -10.71 19.68
CA THR A 77 -3.55 -10.74 18.94
C THR A 77 -4.38 -9.52 19.29
N THR A 78 -4.88 -8.85 18.26
CA THR A 78 -5.77 -7.67 18.33
C THR A 78 -7.03 -7.94 17.48
N PRO A 79 -8.00 -7.02 17.40
CA PRO A 79 -9.17 -7.20 16.53
C PRO A 79 -8.80 -7.46 15.06
N GLY A 80 -7.86 -6.68 14.50
CA GLY A 80 -7.43 -6.73 13.10
C GLY A 80 -6.18 -7.56 12.83
N TYR A 81 -5.35 -7.92 13.82
CA TYR A 81 -4.05 -8.55 13.58
C TYR A 81 -3.75 -9.78 14.45
N ARG A 82 -2.91 -10.67 13.89
CA ARG A 82 -2.07 -11.64 14.61
C ARG A 82 -0.61 -11.31 14.31
N ILE A 83 0.13 -10.86 15.32
CA ILE A 83 1.54 -10.46 15.18
C ILE A 83 2.42 -11.50 15.86
N TYR A 84 3.24 -12.17 15.07
CA TYR A 84 4.23 -13.16 15.52
C TYR A 84 5.59 -12.48 15.61
N THR A 85 6.23 -12.46 16.78
CA THR A 85 7.50 -11.77 16.95
C THR A 85 8.45 -12.47 17.90
N THR A 86 9.74 -12.50 17.58
CA THR A 86 10.81 -12.92 18.51
C THR A 86 11.42 -11.74 19.27
N LEU A 87 10.86 -10.54 19.10
CA LEU A 87 11.21 -9.40 19.93
C LEU A 87 10.74 -9.68 21.36
N GLY A 88 11.66 -9.60 22.32
CA GLY A 88 11.34 -9.77 23.73
C GLY A 88 10.36 -8.70 24.24
N GLU A 89 9.66 -8.99 25.33
CA GLU A 89 8.66 -8.10 25.93
C GLU A 89 9.18 -6.71 26.29
N SER A 90 10.48 -6.57 26.54
CA SER A 90 11.13 -5.29 26.82
C SER A 90 11.28 -4.40 25.58
N SER A 91 11.22 -4.97 24.37
CA SER A 91 11.37 -4.26 23.10
C SER A 91 10.32 -3.17 22.94
N LEU A 92 10.78 -1.96 22.61
CA LEU A 92 9.90 -0.82 22.35
C LEU A 92 9.01 -1.07 21.12
N VAL A 93 9.54 -1.77 20.11
CA VAL A 93 8.78 -2.17 18.91
C VAL A 93 7.66 -3.13 19.30
N ALA A 94 7.97 -4.20 20.05
CA ALA A 94 6.97 -5.18 20.49
C ALA A 94 5.85 -4.55 21.33
N LYS A 95 6.19 -3.58 22.19
CA LYS A 95 5.20 -2.85 23.01
C LYS A 95 4.25 -1.98 22.18
N ARG A 96 4.76 -1.33 21.13
CA ARG A 96 4.02 -0.36 20.31
C ARG A 96 3.25 -1.00 19.16
N MET A 97 3.78 -2.08 18.59
CA MET A 97 3.28 -2.70 17.36
C MET A 97 1.78 -2.98 17.38
N PRO A 98 1.17 -3.58 18.42
CA PRO A 98 -0.25 -3.94 18.35
C PRO A 98 -1.17 -2.74 18.15
N ARG A 99 -0.98 -1.66 18.92
CA ARG A 99 -1.78 -0.44 18.78
C ARG A 99 -1.43 0.32 17.50
N PHE A 100 -0.15 0.34 17.14
CA PHE A 100 0.32 0.97 15.92
C PHE A 100 -0.36 0.36 14.68
N MET A 101 -0.38 -0.97 14.56
CA MET A 101 -0.99 -1.67 13.43
C MET A 101 -2.51 -1.46 13.33
N GLU A 102 -3.23 -1.45 14.45
CA GLU A 102 -4.69 -1.12 14.46
C GLU A 102 -4.96 0.32 14.02
N THR A 103 -4.10 1.24 14.44
CA THR A 103 -4.20 2.64 14.02
C THR A 103 -3.86 2.79 12.53
N ALA A 104 -2.86 2.04 12.04
CA ALA A 104 -2.51 1.98 10.63
C ALA A 104 -3.67 1.43 9.79
N LEU A 105 -4.33 0.36 10.24
CA LEU A 105 -5.51 -0.20 9.58
C LEU A 105 -6.65 0.81 9.49
N THR A 106 -6.90 1.55 10.58
CA THR A 106 -7.87 2.65 10.57
C THR A 106 -7.49 3.69 9.53
N HIS A 107 -6.21 4.05 9.44
CA HIS A 107 -5.68 4.98 8.45
C HIS A 107 -5.89 4.45 7.02
N TYR A 108 -5.55 3.20 6.72
CA TYR A 108 -5.73 2.60 5.38
C TYR A 108 -7.18 2.71 4.90
N THR A 109 -8.13 2.53 5.82
CA THR A 109 -9.57 2.57 5.51
C THR A 109 -10.20 3.95 5.41
N SER A 110 -9.47 5.01 5.75
CA SER A 110 -10.05 6.36 5.89
C SER A 110 -9.23 7.49 5.27
N ALA A 111 -7.94 7.28 4.97
CA ALA A 111 -7.02 8.36 4.61
C ALA A 111 -7.32 9.05 3.27
N ILE A 112 -7.88 8.32 2.30
CA ILE A 112 -8.22 8.84 0.96
C ILE A 112 -9.73 8.76 0.70
N THR A 113 -10.32 7.60 1.00
CA THR A 113 -11.74 7.33 0.85
C THR A 113 -12.14 6.25 1.86
N PRO A 114 -13.40 6.21 2.32
CA PRO A 114 -13.88 5.10 3.12
C PRO A 114 -13.73 3.76 2.38
N LEU A 115 -13.01 2.82 2.99
CA LEU A 115 -12.83 1.45 2.51
C LEU A 115 -13.24 0.45 3.63
N PRO A 116 -13.68 -0.77 3.29
CA PRO A 116 -14.09 -1.74 4.29
C PRO A 116 -12.89 -2.31 5.05
N LEU A 117 -13.13 -2.75 6.28
CA LEU A 117 -12.18 -3.58 7.03
C LEU A 117 -11.98 -4.94 6.33
N PRO A 118 -10.81 -5.58 6.47
CA PRO A 118 -10.60 -6.94 5.98
C PRO A 118 -11.52 -7.92 6.73
N THR A 119 -11.95 -8.97 6.04
CA THR A 119 -12.87 -9.99 6.61
C THR A 119 -12.19 -10.97 7.56
N SER A 120 -10.85 -10.95 7.61
CA SER A 120 -10.03 -11.80 8.47
C SER A 120 -8.90 -10.99 9.08
N ARG A 121 -8.37 -11.47 10.21
CA ARG A 121 -7.17 -10.88 10.81
C ARG A 121 -5.99 -11.01 9.87
N LEU A 122 -5.20 -9.95 9.84
CA LEU A 122 -3.97 -9.84 9.09
C LEU A 122 -2.81 -10.47 9.89
N GLU A 123 -2.02 -11.33 9.25
CA GLU A 123 -0.88 -12.02 9.88
C GLU A 123 0.44 -11.28 9.62
N THR A 124 1.12 -10.83 10.67
CA THR A 124 2.37 -10.07 10.55
C THR A 124 3.48 -10.78 11.34
N TYR A 125 4.59 -11.07 10.70
CA TYR A 125 5.79 -11.62 11.33
C TYR A 125 6.82 -10.51 11.50
N VAL A 126 7.30 -10.28 12.71
CA VAL A 126 8.31 -9.25 13.03
C VAL A 126 9.46 -9.90 13.78
N MET A 127 10.51 -10.25 13.07
CA MET A 127 11.64 -10.99 13.63
C MET A 127 12.65 -10.05 14.28
N ALA A 128 13.37 -10.51 15.30
CA ALA A 128 14.33 -9.70 16.02
C ALA A 128 15.56 -9.32 15.17
N ASN A 129 15.86 -10.08 14.11
CA ASN A 129 17.05 -9.88 13.29
C ASN A 129 16.90 -10.49 11.88
N ARG A 130 17.82 -10.11 10.99
CA ARG A 130 17.84 -10.56 9.59
C ARG A 130 17.99 -12.08 9.42
N PRO A 131 18.83 -12.82 10.19
CA PRO A 131 18.87 -14.28 10.12
C PRO A 131 17.53 -14.95 10.41
N GLU A 132 16.84 -14.55 11.47
CA GLU A 132 15.51 -15.08 11.80
C GLU A 132 14.49 -14.75 10.72
N TRP A 133 14.52 -13.52 10.19
CA TRP A 133 13.70 -13.13 9.03
C TRP A 133 13.96 -13.99 7.80
N THR A 134 15.23 -14.24 7.47
CA THR A 134 15.61 -15.12 6.35
C THR A 134 14.95 -16.50 6.50
N ARG A 135 14.98 -17.08 7.71
CA ARG A 135 14.41 -18.41 7.96
C ARG A 135 12.88 -18.42 7.91
N ILE A 136 12.21 -17.43 8.48
CA ILE A 136 10.74 -17.35 8.37
C ILE A 136 10.31 -17.06 6.93
N THR A 137 11.06 -16.24 6.18
CA THR A 137 10.82 -16.01 4.74
C THR A 137 10.90 -17.31 3.96
N GLN A 138 11.93 -18.12 4.17
CA GLN A 138 12.05 -19.44 3.55
C GLN A 138 10.88 -20.37 3.92
N ARG A 139 10.42 -20.32 5.18
CA ARG A 139 9.29 -21.14 5.64
C ARG A 139 7.96 -20.70 5.03
N VAL A 140 7.72 -19.39 4.94
CA VAL A 140 6.45 -18.83 4.45
C VAL A 140 6.37 -18.87 2.92
N MET A 141 7.48 -18.57 2.22
CA MET A 141 7.50 -18.47 0.75
C MET A 141 7.94 -19.76 0.04
N GLY A 142 8.58 -20.69 0.75
CA GLY A 142 9.09 -21.92 0.16
C GLY A 142 10.04 -21.63 -1.01
N ASN A 143 9.72 -22.19 -2.19
CA ASN A 143 10.53 -22.05 -3.40
C ASN A 143 10.60 -20.61 -3.94
N GLU A 144 9.67 -19.73 -3.53
CA GLU A 144 9.65 -18.32 -3.98
C GLU A 144 10.52 -17.40 -3.10
N ALA A 145 11.14 -17.93 -2.04
CA ALA A 145 11.86 -17.10 -1.07
C ALA A 145 13.01 -16.28 -1.68
N GLU A 146 13.70 -16.78 -2.71
CA GLU A 146 14.95 -16.20 -3.21
C GLU A 146 14.82 -14.73 -3.60
N VAL A 147 13.72 -14.34 -4.27
CA VAL A 147 13.51 -12.95 -4.69
C VAL A 147 13.37 -12.01 -3.48
N TYR A 148 12.69 -12.46 -2.43
CA TYR A 148 12.50 -11.69 -1.20
C TYR A 148 13.78 -11.58 -0.40
N LEU A 149 14.63 -12.62 -0.38
CA LEU A 149 15.90 -12.62 0.35
C LEU A 149 16.92 -11.58 -0.18
N ARG A 150 16.68 -11.02 -1.37
CA ARG A 150 17.44 -9.89 -1.92
C ARG A 150 17.16 -8.56 -1.21
N ILE A 151 16.04 -8.47 -0.47
CA ILE A 151 15.70 -7.30 0.36
C ILE A 151 16.78 -7.14 1.44
N GLN A 152 17.43 -5.98 1.42
CA GLN A 152 18.54 -5.68 2.31
C GLN A 152 18.08 -5.04 3.61
N ARG A 153 16.94 -4.34 3.61
CA ARG A 153 16.38 -3.62 4.76
C ARG A 153 14.85 -3.66 4.65
N GLY A 154 14.17 -3.96 5.76
CA GLY A 154 12.71 -3.94 5.83
C GLY A 154 12.07 -5.31 5.82
N GLY A 155 11.08 -5.48 4.95
CA GLY A 155 10.32 -6.72 4.82
C GLY A 155 9.53 -6.75 3.52
N PHE A 156 8.54 -7.63 3.45
CA PHE A 156 7.65 -7.74 2.31
C PHE A 156 6.26 -8.21 2.76
N SER A 157 5.29 -8.06 1.87
CA SER A 157 3.95 -8.63 2.01
C SER A 157 3.56 -9.51 0.84
N SER A 158 3.12 -10.73 1.13
CA SER A 158 2.61 -11.69 0.14
C SER A 158 1.51 -12.56 0.73
N ASP A 159 0.50 -12.91 -0.08
CA ASP A 159 -0.67 -13.70 0.32
C ASP A 159 -1.40 -13.14 1.57
N GLY A 160 -1.40 -11.80 1.70
CA GLY A 160 -1.91 -11.06 2.85
C GLY A 160 -1.21 -11.39 4.17
N ARG A 161 0.08 -11.75 4.11
CA ARG A 161 1.00 -11.84 5.25
C ARG A 161 2.13 -10.84 5.07
N ALA A 162 2.52 -10.16 6.14
CA ALA A 162 3.71 -9.30 6.16
C ALA A 162 4.84 -9.99 6.91
N VAL A 163 6.08 -9.92 6.42
CA VAL A 163 7.27 -10.53 7.03
C VAL A 163 8.41 -9.51 7.11
N LEU A 164 8.74 -9.10 8.32
CA LEU A 164 9.64 -7.99 8.65
C LEU A 164 10.74 -8.45 9.62
N TYR A 165 11.80 -7.67 9.73
CA TYR A 165 12.68 -7.73 10.90
C TYR A 165 12.96 -6.35 11.48
N ASP A 166 13.36 -6.34 12.75
CA ASP A 166 13.66 -5.12 13.45
C ASP A 166 14.96 -4.47 12.92
N ILE A 167 14.79 -3.24 12.44
CA ILE A 167 15.84 -2.35 11.94
C ILE A 167 15.89 -1.04 12.74
N GLY A 168 15.21 -1.01 13.89
CA GLY A 168 15.14 0.13 14.79
C GLY A 168 13.71 0.63 15.00
N PRO A 169 13.40 1.27 16.16
CA PRO A 169 12.02 1.46 16.59
C PRO A 169 11.13 2.26 15.64
N ARG A 170 11.67 3.29 14.99
CA ARG A 170 10.90 4.12 14.04
C ARG A 170 10.74 3.39 12.71
N ASP A 171 11.84 2.89 12.15
CA ASP A 171 11.86 2.35 10.79
C ASP A 171 11.14 1.02 10.69
N THR A 172 11.24 0.16 11.71
CA THR A 172 10.46 -1.09 11.79
C THR A 172 8.95 -0.80 11.77
N LEU A 173 8.49 0.24 12.48
CA LEU A 173 7.07 0.61 12.50
C LEU A 173 6.64 1.29 11.19
N ALA A 174 7.49 2.15 10.61
CA ALA A 174 7.20 2.74 9.29
C ALA A 174 7.04 1.64 8.23
N ILE A 175 7.94 0.66 8.20
CA ILE A 175 7.86 -0.47 7.29
C ILE A 175 6.68 -1.38 7.62
N ALA A 176 6.34 -1.56 8.89
CA ALA A 176 5.12 -2.31 9.26
C ALA A 176 3.85 -1.63 8.73
N ALA A 177 3.80 -0.30 8.70
CA ALA A 177 2.71 0.43 8.06
C ALA A 177 2.74 0.30 6.52
N HIS A 178 3.93 0.40 5.92
CA HIS A 178 4.13 0.21 4.48
C HIS A 178 3.65 -1.17 4.02
N GLU A 179 4.21 -2.24 4.61
CA GLU A 179 3.86 -3.61 4.28
C GLU A 179 2.43 -3.95 4.71
N GLY A 180 1.93 -3.30 5.77
CA GLY A 180 0.55 -3.40 6.23
C GLY A 180 -0.46 -2.93 5.18
N TRP A 181 -0.13 -1.92 4.37
CA TRP A 181 -0.96 -1.49 3.24
C TRP A 181 -1.10 -2.61 2.20
N HIS A 182 0.02 -3.18 1.75
CA HIS A 182 0.01 -4.31 0.80
C HIS A 182 -0.75 -5.52 1.34
N GLN A 183 -0.56 -5.81 2.62
CA GLN A 183 -1.29 -6.89 3.29
C GLN A 183 -2.80 -6.63 3.30
N TYR A 184 -3.21 -5.39 3.58
CA TYR A 184 -4.61 -4.99 3.57
C TYR A 184 -5.22 -5.09 2.17
N THR A 185 -4.57 -4.54 1.14
CA THR A 185 -5.09 -4.58 -0.24
C THR A 185 -5.24 -6.02 -0.73
N GLN A 186 -4.26 -6.90 -0.45
CA GLN A 186 -4.32 -8.32 -0.81
C GLN A 186 -5.49 -9.09 -0.16
N ARG A 187 -6.07 -8.57 0.93
CA ARG A 187 -7.22 -9.20 1.63
C ARG A 187 -8.56 -8.49 1.39
N ALA A 188 -8.54 -7.17 1.20
CA ALA A 188 -9.75 -6.35 1.10
C ALA A 188 -10.14 -5.99 -0.35
N PHE A 189 -9.20 -6.06 -1.30
CA PHE A 189 -9.43 -5.65 -2.67
C PHE A 189 -9.67 -6.87 -3.57
N ARG A 190 -10.66 -6.76 -4.47
CA ARG A 190 -10.96 -7.81 -5.44
C ARG A 190 -10.10 -7.73 -6.70
N GLN A 191 -9.51 -6.58 -6.96
CA GLN A 191 -8.62 -6.34 -8.09
C GLN A 191 -7.36 -5.59 -7.62
N PRO A 192 -6.18 -5.97 -8.12
CA PRO A 192 -4.94 -5.35 -7.69
C PRO A 192 -4.80 -3.94 -8.29
N LEU A 193 -4.21 -3.02 -7.53
CA LEU A 193 -3.81 -1.70 -8.03
C LEU A 193 -2.61 -1.83 -8.98
N PRO A 194 -2.36 -0.87 -9.89
CA PRO A 194 -1.09 -0.82 -10.61
C PRO A 194 0.06 -0.59 -9.63
N ILE A 195 1.25 -1.09 -9.98
CA ILE A 195 2.44 -1.12 -9.10
C ILE A 195 2.74 0.28 -8.56
N TRP A 196 2.80 1.30 -9.42
CA TRP A 196 3.12 2.66 -8.99
C TRP A 196 2.13 3.21 -7.95
N LEU A 197 0.85 2.83 -8.02
CA LEU A 197 -0.17 3.31 -7.07
C LEU A 197 -0.11 2.51 -5.78
N GLU A 198 0.12 1.20 -5.88
CA GLU A 198 0.31 0.30 -4.75
C GLU A 198 1.49 0.77 -3.86
N GLU A 199 2.66 1.01 -4.48
CA GLU A 199 3.87 1.47 -3.78
C GLU A 199 3.75 2.92 -3.31
N GLY A 200 3.12 3.79 -4.12
CA GLY A 200 2.88 5.18 -3.75
C GLY A 200 1.99 5.30 -2.52
N LEU A 201 0.92 4.50 -2.44
CA LEU A 201 0.03 4.46 -1.27
C LEU A 201 0.74 3.84 -0.08
N ALA A 202 1.53 2.78 -0.24
CA ALA A 202 2.34 2.24 0.85
C ALA A 202 3.25 3.32 1.47
N CYS A 203 3.93 4.12 0.62
CA CYS A 203 4.73 5.26 1.08
C CYS A 203 3.92 6.41 1.67
N TYR A 204 2.66 6.57 1.28
CA TYR A 204 1.73 7.53 1.86
C TYR A 204 1.27 7.08 3.26
N MET A 205 1.01 5.78 3.42
CA MET A 205 0.50 5.17 4.66
C MET A 205 1.59 5.01 5.74
N GLU A 206 2.88 5.01 5.39
CA GLU A 206 3.98 4.86 6.36
C GLU A 206 4.31 6.15 7.12
N GLY A 207 3.74 7.29 6.74
CA GLY A 207 3.97 8.59 7.38
C GLY A 207 3.26 8.70 8.73
N PHE A 208 4.02 8.84 9.82
CA PHE A 208 3.44 8.99 11.16
C PHE A 208 4.31 9.81 12.12
N ARG A 209 3.69 10.24 13.22
CA ARG A 209 4.35 10.86 14.38
C ARG A 209 3.83 10.24 15.67
N TRP A 210 4.62 10.29 16.73
CA TRP A 210 4.11 10.01 18.08
C TRP A 210 3.42 11.23 18.64
N GLU A 211 2.29 11.04 19.32
CA GLU A 211 1.72 12.13 20.10
C GLU A 211 2.68 12.50 21.23
N SER A 212 2.99 13.79 21.38
CA SER A 212 4.09 14.28 22.23
C SER A 212 3.99 13.90 23.72
N ARG A 213 2.83 13.42 24.16
CA ARG A 213 2.57 12.99 25.55
C ARG A 213 2.28 11.49 25.67
N ASP A 214 1.96 10.81 24.57
CA ASP A 214 1.63 9.39 24.54
C ASP A 214 2.59 8.66 23.59
N LEU A 215 3.57 7.97 24.18
CA LEU A 215 4.57 7.19 23.46
C LEU A 215 4.01 5.87 22.88
N VAL A 216 2.69 5.66 22.92
CA VAL A 216 1.99 4.46 22.43
C VAL A 216 0.99 4.79 21.32
N ASN A 217 0.50 6.03 21.23
CA ASN A 217 -0.40 6.47 20.16
C ASN A 217 0.37 7.15 19.04
N ALA A 218 0.48 6.46 17.90
CA ALA A 218 0.94 7.09 16.67
C ALA A 218 -0.22 7.84 16.02
N LYS A 219 0.07 9.03 15.51
CA LYS A 219 -0.80 9.78 14.60
C LYS A 219 -0.25 9.63 13.19
N PHE A 220 -1.02 8.98 12.33
CA PHE A 220 -0.68 8.85 10.91
C PHE A 220 -0.92 10.19 10.20
N LEU A 221 0.13 10.66 9.55
CA LEU A 221 0.23 11.95 8.88
C LEU A 221 1.07 11.69 7.62
N PRO A 222 0.44 11.51 6.44
CA PRO A 222 1.14 11.09 5.22
C PRO A 222 2.31 11.99 4.82
N TRP A 223 2.21 13.30 5.13
CA TRP A 223 3.28 14.27 4.94
C TRP A 223 4.46 14.13 5.92
N SER A 224 4.31 13.40 7.02
CA SER A 224 5.35 13.15 8.02
C SER A 224 6.31 12.05 7.57
N ASN A 225 6.91 12.25 6.40
CA ASN A 225 7.82 11.30 5.77
C ASN A 225 9.11 11.98 5.28
N GLU A 226 10.03 12.22 6.21
CA GLU A 226 11.28 12.93 5.95
C GLU A 226 12.20 12.22 4.96
N GLU A 227 12.22 10.88 4.93
CA GLU A 227 13.06 10.12 4.00
C GLU A 227 12.61 10.33 2.55
N ARG A 228 11.30 10.23 2.29
CA ARG A 228 10.73 10.47 0.96
C ARG A 228 10.94 11.92 0.54
N TYR A 229 10.66 12.87 1.44
CA TYR A 229 10.90 14.29 1.18
C TYR A 229 12.37 14.61 0.88
N ASP A 230 13.31 14.19 1.74
CA ASP A 230 14.73 14.51 1.57
C ASP A 230 15.29 13.84 0.30
N THR A 231 14.79 12.64 -0.05
CA THR A 231 15.14 11.95 -1.30
C THR A 231 14.60 12.69 -2.51
N LEU A 232 13.32 13.08 -2.50
CA LEU A 232 12.70 13.83 -3.58
C LEU A 232 13.39 15.18 -3.79
N ARG A 233 13.71 15.89 -2.71
CA ARG A 233 14.45 17.17 -2.75
C ARG A 233 15.85 17.01 -3.34
N ARG A 234 16.54 15.89 -3.06
CA ARG A 234 17.84 15.60 -3.71
C ARG A 234 17.67 15.35 -5.20
N LEU A 235 16.66 14.57 -5.61
CA LEU A 235 16.40 14.31 -7.02
C LEU A 235 16.08 15.59 -7.79
N ASP A 236 15.22 16.44 -7.25
CA ASP A 236 14.85 17.73 -7.84
C ASP A 236 16.09 18.64 -8.00
N ARG A 237 16.86 18.82 -6.92
CA ARG A 237 18.10 19.61 -6.93
C ARG A 237 19.09 19.18 -8.02
N TYR A 238 19.19 17.88 -8.28
CA TYR A 238 20.13 17.32 -9.26
C TYR A 238 19.49 17.05 -10.63
N SER A 239 18.26 17.52 -10.86
CA SER A 239 17.50 17.29 -12.11
C SER A 239 17.39 15.80 -12.49
N ARG A 240 17.17 14.95 -11.48
CA ARG A 240 17.02 13.49 -11.60
C ARG A 240 15.58 13.02 -11.36
N ILE A 241 14.61 13.92 -11.44
CA ILE A 241 13.18 13.56 -11.44
C ILE A 241 12.89 12.82 -12.74
N ARG A 242 12.25 11.66 -12.59
CA ARG A 242 11.89 10.77 -13.68
C ARG A 242 10.61 11.29 -14.33
N PRO A 243 10.52 11.34 -15.67
CA PRO A 243 9.26 11.63 -16.35
C PRO A 243 8.16 10.65 -15.93
N LEU A 244 6.93 11.15 -15.81
CA LEU A 244 5.81 10.37 -15.30
C LEU A 244 5.59 9.08 -16.11
N ASP A 245 5.71 9.10 -17.44
CA ASP A 245 5.59 7.89 -18.26
C ASP A 245 6.61 6.80 -17.88
N GLU A 246 7.88 7.17 -17.69
CA GLU A 246 8.91 6.24 -17.22
C GLU A 246 8.62 5.77 -15.80
N LEU A 247 8.16 6.66 -14.91
CA LEU A 247 7.81 6.33 -13.52
C LEU A 247 6.71 5.26 -13.46
N LEU A 248 5.62 5.42 -14.22
CA LEU A 248 4.47 4.50 -14.20
C LEU A 248 4.78 3.14 -14.84
N ASN A 249 5.80 3.07 -15.69
CA ASN A 249 6.23 1.83 -16.34
C ASN A 249 7.38 1.10 -15.60
N THR A 250 7.94 1.72 -14.55
CA THR A 250 8.98 1.11 -13.72
C THR A 250 8.39 0.23 -12.61
N SER A 251 9.08 -0.86 -12.24
CA SER A 251 8.79 -1.57 -10.98
C SER A 251 9.99 -1.62 -10.01
N PRO A 252 9.75 -1.80 -8.70
CA PRO A 252 10.82 -1.93 -7.71
C PRO A 252 11.83 -3.04 -8.04
N GLN A 253 11.38 -4.19 -8.54
CA GLN A 253 12.24 -5.33 -8.88
C GLN A 253 13.31 -4.95 -9.92
N GLU A 254 12.93 -4.20 -10.95
CA GLU A 254 13.87 -3.71 -11.98
C GLU A 254 14.90 -2.73 -11.41
N LEU A 255 14.53 -1.99 -10.36
CA LEU A 255 15.42 -1.03 -9.71
C LEU A 255 16.36 -1.71 -8.72
N MET A 256 15.90 -2.76 -8.03
CA MET A 256 16.74 -3.55 -7.12
C MET A 256 17.94 -4.17 -7.86
N GLU A 257 17.79 -4.52 -9.14
CA GLU A 257 18.89 -4.99 -9.98
C GLU A 257 19.91 -3.88 -10.34
N ARG A 258 19.50 -2.62 -10.29
CA ARG A 258 20.32 -1.45 -10.66
C ARG A 258 20.98 -0.76 -9.45
N GLY A 259 20.53 -1.06 -8.24
CA GLY A 259 21.09 -0.53 -6.98
C GLY A 259 20.06 0.18 -6.08
N GLN A 260 20.40 0.32 -4.78
CA GLN A 260 19.49 0.82 -3.74
C GLN A 260 19.01 2.27 -3.97
N ASP A 261 19.90 3.16 -4.42
CA ASP A 261 19.57 4.57 -4.64
C ASP A 261 18.47 4.77 -5.69
N ALA A 262 18.43 3.90 -6.70
CA ALA A 262 17.43 3.96 -7.76
C ALA A 262 16.03 3.61 -7.24
N ALA A 263 15.93 2.65 -6.30
CA ALA A 263 14.69 2.27 -5.65
C ALA A 263 14.17 3.38 -4.73
N LEU A 264 15.04 3.97 -3.90
CA LEU A 264 14.65 5.08 -3.01
C LEU A 264 14.09 6.27 -3.81
N GLY A 265 14.70 6.60 -4.94
CA GLY A 265 14.23 7.67 -5.81
C GLY A 265 12.89 7.38 -6.48
N TYR A 266 12.57 6.12 -6.76
CA TYR A 266 11.25 5.72 -7.24
C TYR A 266 10.19 5.89 -6.15
N TYR A 267 10.43 5.34 -4.95
CA TYR A 267 9.50 5.44 -3.82
C TYR A 267 9.18 6.88 -3.45
N ALA A 268 10.18 7.75 -3.43
CA ALA A 268 9.99 9.18 -3.17
C ALA A 268 9.08 9.86 -4.21
N GLN A 269 9.19 9.47 -5.49
CA GLN A 269 8.35 10.02 -6.55
C GLN A 269 6.93 9.45 -6.52
N VAL A 270 6.74 8.14 -6.33
CA VAL A 270 5.36 7.60 -6.24
C VAL A 270 4.64 8.07 -4.97
N TRP A 271 5.36 8.33 -3.87
CA TRP A 271 4.82 9.05 -2.70
C TRP A 271 4.30 10.45 -3.07
N ALA A 272 5.13 11.24 -3.78
CA ALA A 272 4.74 12.56 -4.25
C ALA A 272 3.57 12.51 -5.25
N LEU A 273 3.51 11.47 -6.09
CA LEU A 273 2.43 11.26 -7.04
C LEU A 273 1.09 11.04 -6.33
N VAL A 274 1.05 10.28 -5.24
CA VAL A 274 -0.20 10.11 -4.47
C VAL A 274 -0.64 11.44 -3.86
N HIS A 275 0.29 12.22 -3.28
CA HIS A 275 -0.03 13.56 -2.80
C HIS A 275 -0.49 14.50 -3.92
N PHE A 276 0.13 14.45 -5.10
CA PHE A 276 -0.30 15.23 -6.27
C PHE A 276 -1.71 14.83 -6.73
N LEU A 277 -2.02 13.54 -6.78
CA LEU A 277 -3.35 13.05 -7.16
C LEU A 277 -4.42 13.43 -6.11
N ASN A 278 -4.05 13.57 -4.84
CA ASN A 278 -4.96 13.90 -3.76
C ASN A 278 -5.15 15.41 -3.54
N GLU A 279 -4.07 16.19 -3.62
CA GLU A 279 -4.02 17.60 -3.20
C GLU A 279 -3.55 18.55 -4.31
N GLY A 280 -2.86 18.02 -5.33
CA GLY A 280 -2.30 18.82 -6.43
C GLY A 280 -3.40 19.46 -7.29
N ASN A 281 -3.07 20.61 -7.88
CA ASN A 281 -4.00 21.41 -8.69
C ASN A 281 -5.35 21.63 -7.99
N ASP A 282 -5.29 22.07 -6.72
CA ASP A 282 -6.47 22.33 -5.88
C ASP A 282 -7.39 21.09 -5.75
N GLY A 283 -6.78 19.88 -5.72
CA GLY A 283 -7.49 18.61 -5.58
C GLY A 283 -8.20 18.12 -6.85
N ALA A 284 -7.87 18.66 -8.02
CA ALA A 284 -8.54 18.33 -9.29
C ALA A 284 -8.60 16.82 -9.63
N TYR A 285 -7.70 16.02 -9.08
CA TYR A 285 -7.61 14.57 -9.34
C TYR A 285 -8.11 13.69 -8.19
N ALA A 286 -8.50 14.27 -7.06
CA ALA A 286 -8.82 13.54 -5.84
C ALA A 286 -9.98 12.56 -6.05
N GLN A 287 -11.03 12.98 -6.74
CA GLN A 287 -12.17 12.11 -7.05
C GLN A 287 -11.75 10.93 -7.96
N GLY A 288 -10.83 11.17 -8.90
CA GLY A 288 -10.27 10.11 -9.75
C GLY A 288 -9.52 9.06 -8.93
N LEU A 289 -8.66 9.50 -8.01
CA LEU A 289 -7.93 8.63 -7.08
C LEU A 289 -8.90 7.81 -6.19
N GLN A 290 -9.88 8.46 -5.57
CA GLN A 290 -10.90 7.79 -4.74
C GLN A 290 -11.68 6.72 -5.53
N ARG A 291 -12.02 7.03 -6.78
CA ARG A 291 -12.69 6.07 -7.68
C ARG A 291 -11.78 4.90 -8.06
N MET A 292 -10.48 5.11 -8.29
CA MET A 292 -9.55 4.00 -8.53
C MET A 292 -9.55 3.02 -7.35
N LEU A 293 -9.49 3.52 -6.11
CA LEU A 293 -9.48 2.68 -4.91
C LEU A 293 -10.80 1.93 -4.72
N THR A 294 -11.93 2.63 -4.79
CA THR A 294 -13.25 2.01 -4.58
C THR A 294 -13.61 1.00 -5.66
N ASP A 295 -13.20 1.23 -6.92
CA ASP A 295 -13.41 0.26 -8.00
C ASP A 295 -12.48 -0.94 -7.90
N ALA A 296 -11.21 -0.77 -7.52
CA ALA A 296 -10.31 -1.89 -7.27
C ALA A 296 -10.82 -2.77 -6.11
N GLN A 297 -11.24 -2.11 -5.03
CA GLN A 297 -11.81 -2.77 -3.86
C GLN A 297 -13.05 -3.58 -4.25
N ALA A 298 -13.98 -2.98 -4.98
CA ALA A 298 -15.24 -3.62 -5.37
C ALA A 298 -15.13 -4.60 -6.54
N GLY A 299 -14.00 -4.62 -7.26
CA GLY A 299 -13.77 -5.46 -8.44
C GLY A 299 -14.35 -4.90 -9.74
N ARG A 300 -14.53 -3.58 -9.83
CA ARG A 300 -15.08 -2.87 -10.99
C ARG A 300 -14.02 -2.18 -11.87
N MET A 301 -12.76 -2.12 -11.43
CA MET A 301 -11.70 -1.40 -12.15
C MET A 301 -11.52 -1.91 -13.59
N SER A 302 -11.52 -3.24 -13.79
CA SER A 302 -11.42 -3.81 -15.15
C SER A 302 -12.59 -3.43 -16.05
N ALA A 303 -13.79 -3.28 -15.49
CA ALA A 303 -14.98 -2.84 -16.22
C ALA A 303 -14.87 -1.35 -16.59
N THR A 304 -14.45 -0.50 -15.65
CA THR A 304 -14.19 0.93 -15.90
C THR A 304 -13.14 1.13 -17.00
N LEU A 305 -12.04 0.37 -16.95
CA LEU A 305 -11.01 0.40 -18.00
C LEU A 305 -11.54 -0.09 -19.36
N THR A 306 -12.38 -1.13 -19.36
CA THR A 306 -12.99 -1.65 -20.60
C THR A 306 -13.91 -0.62 -21.24
N GLN A 307 -14.73 0.06 -20.44
CA GLN A 307 -15.63 1.10 -20.90
C GLN A 307 -14.89 2.30 -21.47
N ALA A 308 -13.80 2.73 -20.82
CA ALA A 308 -13.05 3.91 -21.23
C ALA A 308 -12.10 3.65 -22.42
N LEU A 309 -11.48 2.47 -22.49
CA LEU A 309 -10.32 2.21 -23.36
C LEU A 309 -10.46 0.94 -24.23
N GLY A 310 -11.54 0.18 -24.06
CA GLY A 310 -11.79 -1.09 -24.74
C GLY A 310 -11.16 -2.31 -24.06
N GLY A 311 -11.72 -3.50 -24.37
CA GLY A 311 -11.38 -4.74 -23.65
C GLY A 311 -9.93 -5.18 -23.77
N ARG A 312 -9.31 -5.08 -24.96
CA ARG A 312 -7.90 -5.46 -25.15
C ARG A 312 -6.97 -4.60 -24.29
N ALA A 313 -7.23 -3.31 -24.23
CA ALA A 313 -6.42 -2.35 -23.49
C ALA A 313 -6.60 -2.54 -21.98
N SER A 314 -7.83 -2.80 -21.52
CA SER A 314 -8.14 -3.19 -20.14
C SER A 314 -7.39 -4.45 -19.70
N SER A 315 -7.48 -5.54 -20.46
CA SER A 315 -6.78 -6.79 -20.14
C SER A 315 -5.26 -6.61 -20.05
N ALA A 316 -4.68 -5.82 -20.97
CA ALA A 316 -3.25 -5.50 -20.94
C ALA A 316 -2.87 -4.68 -19.69
N ALA A 317 -3.68 -3.69 -19.32
CA ALA A 317 -3.44 -2.86 -18.13
C ALA A 317 -3.52 -3.70 -16.84
N MET A 318 -4.56 -4.53 -16.70
CA MET A 318 -4.74 -5.40 -15.52
C MET A 318 -3.63 -6.45 -15.40
N SER A 319 -3.14 -6.98 -16.51
CA SER A 319 -2.06 -7.96 -16.51
C SER A 319 -0.69 -7.34 -16.22
N ARG A 320 -0.36 -6.21 -16.84
CA ARG A 320 0.96 -5.57 -16.67
C ARG A 320 1.08 -4.80 -15.37
N ARG A 321 -0.04 -4.29 -14.83
CA ARG A 321 -0.10 -3.44 -13.63
C ARG A 321 0.85 -2.23 -13.71
N ARG A 322 1.04 -1.68 -14.91
CA ARG A 322 1.97 -0.60 -15.23
C ARG A 322 1.37 0.35 -16.26
N GLY A 323 1.99 1.51 -16.40
CA GLY A 323 1.60 2.55 -17.36
C GLY A 323 0.44 3.42 -16.88
N ASP A 324 -0.08 4.22 -17.80
CA ASP A 324 -0.97 5.36 -17.54
C ASP A 324 -2.45 5.08 -17.79
N MET A 325 -2.82 3.82 -18.07
CA MET A 325 -4.19 3.45 -18.46
C MET A 325 -5.24 3.83 -17.41
N LEU A 326 -4.89 3.75 -16.12
CA LEU A 326 -5.77 4.24 -15.06
C LEU A 326 -5.90 5.76 -15.08
N LEU A 327 -4.82 6.51 -15.34
CA LEU A 327 -4.90 7.96 -15.46
C LEU A 327 -5.86 8.34 -16.59
N ARG A 328 -5.74 7.67 -17.75
CA ARG A 328 -6.63 7.90 -18.89
C ARG A 328 -8.10 7.63 -18.54
N ALA A 329 -8.38 6.50 -17.89
CA ALA A 329 -9.75 6.09 -17.60
C ALA A 329 -10.41 6.89 -16.46
N TYR A 330 -9.65 7.32 -15.44
CA TYR A 330 -10.20 7.96 -14.25
C TYR A 330 -10.03 9.48 -14.22
N LEU A 331 -9.01 10.02 -14.89
CA LEU A 331 -8.72 11.46 -14.94
C LEU A 331 -8.90 12.06 -16.34
N GLY A 332 -9.09 11.24 -17.37
CA GLY A 332 -9.14 11.71 -18.76
C GLY A 332 -7.81 12.27 -19.28
N LYS A 333 -6.69 11.96 -18.61
CA LYS A 333 -5.35 12.45 -18.96
C LYS A 333 -4.37 11.29 -19.02
N ASP A 334 -3.44 11.38 -19.96
CA ASP A 334 -2.30 10.46 -20.01
C ASP A 334 -1.11 10.98 -19.19
N ALA A 335 -0.05 10.17 -19.09
CA ALA A 335 1.13 10.54 -18.32
C ALA A 335 1.80 11.82 -18.86
N ALA A 336 1.86 11.97 -20.18
CA ALA A 336 2.48 13.14 -20.82
C ALA A 336 1.72 14.43 -20.49
N ALA A 337 0.39 14.40 -20.50
CA ALA A 337 -0.45 15.55 -20.18
C ALA A 337 -0.39 15.94 -18.69
N LEU A 338 -0.12 15.01 -17.78
CA LEU A 338 0.01 15.27 -16.34
C LEU A 338 1.43 15.65 -15.90
N ASN A 339 2.43 15.26 -16.67
CA ASN A 339 3.84 15.40 -16.29
C ASN A 339 4.27 16.84 -15.96
N PRO A 340 3.88 17.90 -16.71
CA PRO A 340 4.24 19.28 -16.36
C PRO A 340 3.72 19.71 -14.99
N ASP A 341 2.44 19.42 -14.70
CA ASP A 341 1.80 19.78 -13.44
C ASP A 341 2.39 19.00 -12.27
N TYR A 342 2.70 17.72 -12.48
CA TYR A 342 3.36 16.87 -11.50
C TYR A 342 4.78 17.37 -11.16
N ASN A 343 5.57 17.77 -12.16
CA ASN A 343 6.90 18.34 -11.93
C ASN A 343 6.84 19.70 -11.22
N ALA A 344 5.86 20.53 -11.56
CA ALA A 344 5.61 21.79 -10.86
C ALA A 344 5.22 21.54 -9.41
N PHE A 345 4.39 20.53 -9.15
CA PHE A 345 4.03 20.09 -7.81
C PHE A 345 5.26 19.66 -7.00
N ILE A 346 6.12 18.79 -7.55
CA ILE A 346 7.38 18.38 -6.90
C ILE A 346 8.22 19.60 -6.52
N THR A 347 8.47 20.49 -7.49
CA THR A 347 9.28 21.70 -7.29
C THR A 347 8.72 22.56 -6.16
N HIS A 348 7.40 22.69 -6.10
CA HIS A 348 6.71 23.44 -5.04
C HIS A 348 6.88 22.80 -3.66
N ILE A 349 6.64 21.50 -3.53
CA ILE A 349 6.66 20.84 -2.21
C ILE A 349 8.07 20.69 -1.64
N VAL A 350 9.12 20.69 -2.47
CA VAL A 350 10.53 20.58 -2.02
C VAL A 350 11.25 21.92 -1.84
N ARG A 351 10.53 23.05 -2.01
CA ARG A 351 11.09 24.40 -1.85
C ARG A 351 11.74 24.62 -0.49
N ILE A 352 12.65 25.60 -0.43
CA ILE A 352 13.26 26.03 0.83
C ILE A 352 12.15 26.42 1.82
N GLY A 353 12.25 25.93 3.05
CA GLY A 353 11.25 26.17 4.11
C GLY A 353 10.24 25.04 4.30
N ALA A 354 9.97 24.21 3.27
CA ALA A 354 8.93 23.17 3.36
C ALA A 354 9.25 22.06 4.39
N LYS A 355 10.53 21.82 4.70
CA LYS A 355 10.95 20.75 5.63
C LYS A 355 10.28 20.87 7.01
N GLN A 356 10.02 22.08 7.51
CA GLN A 356 9.34 22.25 8.79
C GLN A 356 7.92 21.69 8.77
N GLN A 357 7.18 21.91 7.68
CA GLN A 357 5.83 21.37 7.50
C GLN A 357 5.87 19.84 7.41
N ILE A 358 6.83 19.28 6.68
CA ILE A 358 7.05 17.82 6.58
C ILE A 358 7.32 17.20 7.95
N VAL A 359 8.24 17.76 8.74
CA VAL A 359 8.52 17.29 10.11
C VAL A 359 7.27 17.36 11.00
N GLN A 360 6.40 18.34 10.75
CA GLN A 360 5.14 18.48 11.47
C GLN A 360 4.02 17.57 10.95
N GLY A 361 4.19 16.96 9.78
CA GLY A 361 3.16 16.20 9.07
C GLY A 361 2.06 17.07 8.47
N ILE A 362 2.37 18.32 8.14
CA ILE A 362 1.47 19.30 7.54
C ILE A 362 1.75 19.36 6.04
N SER A 363 0.70 19.45 5.23
CA SER A 363 0.83 19.63 3.79
C SER A 363 1.60 20.92 3.46
N PRO A 364 2.65 20.87 2.63
CA PRO A 364 3.33 22.05 2.12
C PRO A 364 2.58 22.73 0.97
N VAL A 365 1.47 22.13 0.49
CA VAL A 365 0.62 22.67 -0.57
C VAL A 365 -0.19 23.83 0.00
N GLU A 366 0.10 25.05 -0.45
CA GLU A 366 -0.72 26.21 -0.12
C GLU A 366 -2.04 26.16 -0.92
N PRO A 367 -3.20 26.47 -0.31
CA PRO A 367 -4.39 26.77 -1.10
C PRO A 367 -4.07 27.96 -1.99
N ARG A 368 -4.34 27.88 -3.30
CA ARG A 368 -4.26 29.10 -4.13
C ARG A 368 -5.20 30.14 -3.53
N SER A 369 -4.68 31.33 -3.25
CA SER A 369 -5.52 32.46 -2.86
C SER A 369 -6.53 32.70 -3.99
N PRO A 370 -7.82 32.94 -3.65
CA PRO A 370 -8.91 33.02 -4.63
C PRO A 370 -8.72 34.12 -5.68
#